data_AF-A0A518DAD9-F1
#
_entry.id   AF-A0A518DAD9-F1
#
_cell.length_a   1.000
_cell.length_b   1.000
_cell.length_c   1.000
_cell.angle_alpha   90.00
_cell.angle_beta   90.00
_cell.angle_gamma   90.00
#
_symmetry.space_group_name_H-M   'P 1'
#
loop_
_entity.id
_entity.type
_entity.pdbx_description
1 polymer ?
#
loop_
_entity_poly.entity_id
_entity_poly.type
_entity_poly.pdbx_seq_one_letter_code
_entity_poly.pdbx_strand_id
1 'polypeptide(L)'
;MLRRHFLSALAVGQSLLPRLALGQDAAAAGAAAPYEADTLGALLDEGINLGIGILRGEYQEQIEALRTGDRQKLAGYADALVAKLRPLIATPLVGDQVAQQLMEDVPPELVHQAPGEPVYFVNGMFTSHEVARQEARDLAKRLGGGRPVYLFYNAGTDPRVDPKLAAADLDETYKDRVWPVYLHGLMTGGSYKAAAEKMFFGVSVLQHNPTTRQVAHFLYHHPESCVSIVGYSQGAMIVRNALYTLALLGKEKFVNEHVAFVAPGLPLADREVWPVPKKFTALADPKDPIPAIIGLRQPTTGWRELGLAHHRFYELGYLKLIKPEMLCTD
;
A
#
# COMPACT_ATOMS: atom_id res chain seq x y z
N MET A 1 10.61 -11.20 6.72
CA MET A 1 10.28 -9.90 6.08
C MET A 1 11.11 -9.70 4.82
N LEU A 2 12.42 -9.43 4.91
CA LEU A 2 13.33 -9.28 3.76
C LEU A 2 13.51 -10.48 2.84
N ARG A 3 13.28 -11.72 3.30
CA ARG A 3 13.09 -12.87 2.39
C ARG A 3 12.02 -12.71 1.37
N ARG A 4 10.90 -12.18 1.83
CA ARG A 4 9.69 -12.08 1.04
C ARG A 4 9.77 -10.89 0.08
N HIS A 5 10.50 -9.82 0.44
CA HIS A 5 10.77 -8.65 -0.42
C HIS A 5 11.89 -8.90 -1.43
N PHE A 6 12.96 -9.60 -1.06
CA PHE A 6 14.01 -10.01 -1.99
C PHE A 6 13.46 -10.90 -3.10
N LEU A 7 12.62 -11.89 -2.76
CA LEU A 7 11.93 -12.72 -3.74
C LEU A 7 10.87 -11.94 -4.55
N SER A 8 10.28 -10.85 -4.02
CA SER A 8 9.44 -9.93 -4.81
C SER A 8 10.26 -9.17 -5.85
N ALA A 9 11.39 -8.58 -5.44
CA ALA A 9 12.24 -7.79 -6.30
C ALA A 9 12.84 -8.65 -7.42
N LEU A 10 13.20 -9.90 -7.12
CA LEU A 10 13.60 -10.89 -8.11
C LEU A 10 12.49 -11.27 -9.10
N ALA A 11 11.26 -11.48 -8.61
CA ALA A 11 10.12 -11.76 -9.48
C ALA A 11 9.74 -10.55 -10.36
N VAL A 12 9.87 -9.33 -9.84
CA VAL A 12 9.72 -8.09 -10.59
C VAL A 12 10.84 -7.97 -11.64
N GLY A 13 12.10 -8.21 -11.29
CA GLY A 13 13.22 -8.24 -12.24
C GLY A 13 13.05 -9.28 -13.35
N GLN A 14 12.58 -10.50 -13.02
CA GLN A 14 12.29 -11.56 -14.01
C GLN A 14 11.13 -11.21 -14.96
N SER A 15 10.13 -10.45 -14.49
CA SER A 15 9.01 -10.00 -15.32
C SER A 15 9.33 -8.74 -16.16
N LEU A 16 10.37 -7.99 -15.78
CA LEU A 16 10.88 -6.84 -16.52
C LEU A 16 11.92 -7.21 -17.60
N LEU A 17 12.63 -8.32 -17.44
CA LEU A 17 13.64 -8.80 -18.41
C LEU A 17 13.11 -8.96 -19.86
N PRO A 18 11.92 -9.54 -20.11
CA PRO A 18 11.35 -9.59 -21.46
C PRO A 18 10.89 -8.22 -21.98
N ARG A 19 10.53 -7.29 -21.09
CA ARG A 19 10.07 -5.93 -21.44
C ARG A 19 11.23 -5.01 -21.80
N LEU A 20 12.40 -5.21 -21.18
CA LEU A 20 13.64 -4.53 -21.56
C LEU A 20 14.18 -5.03 -22.91
N ALA A 21 13.97 -6.30 -23.24
CA ALA A 21 14.27 -6.84 -24.57
C ALA A 21 13.33 -6.27 -25.66
N LEU A 22 12.07 -5.98 -25.34
CA LEU A 22 11.10 -5.34 -26.24
C LEU A 22 11.25 -3.81 -26.32
N GLY A 23 11.83 -3.17 -25.30
CA GLY A 23 12.08 -1.72 -25.27
C GLY A 23 13.19 -1.27 -26.23
N GLN A 24 14.06 -2.17 -26.70
CA GLN A 24 15.06 -1.86 -27.71
C GLN A 24 14.46 -1.57 -29.10
N ASP A 25 13.29 -2.13 -29.41
CA ASP A 25 12.58 -1.86 -30.68
C ASP A 25 11.74 -0.58 -30.63
N ALA A 26 11.24 -0.19 -29.46
CA ALA A 26 10.43 1.03 -29.29
C ALA A 26 11.27 2.32 -29.36
N ALA A 27 12.53 2.29 -28.93
CA ALA A 27 13.45 3.42 -29.05
C ALA A 27 13.78 3.77 -30.53
N ALA A 28 13.63 2.82 -31.46
CA ALA A 28 13.79 3.06 -32.90
C ALA A 28 12.59 3.79 -33.54
N ALA A 29 11.45 3.89 -32.85
CA ALA A 29 10.20 4.44 -33.39
C ALA A 29 9.93 5.92 -33.05
N GLY A 30 10.86 6.61 -32.38
CA GLY A 30 10.84 8.09 -32.30
C GLY A 30 9.72 8.72 -31.47
N ALA A 31 9.09 7.99 -30.54
CA ALA A 31 8.11 8.53 -29.62
C ALA A 31 8.64 8.54 -28.18
N ALA A 32 9.30 9.62 -27.78
CA ALA A 32 9.69 9.85 -26.39
C ALA A 32 8.95 11.08 -25.84
N ALA A 33 8.12 10.88 -24.82
CA ALA A 33 7.67 11.94 -23.93
C ALA A 33 8.84 12.31 -22.97
N PRO A 34 9.03 13.59 -22.60
CA PRO A 34 10.28 14.06 -21.99
C PRO A 34 10.41 13.78 -20.48
N TYR A 35 9.83 12.70 -19.93
CA TYR A 35 9.92 12.39 -18.49
C TYR A 35 10.11 10.89 -18.21
N GLU A 36 11.14 10.26 -18.77
CA GLU A 36 11.52 8.87 -18.40
C GLU A 36 13.04 8.59 -18.34
N ALA A 37 13.91 9.49 -18.81
CA ALA A 37 15.35 9.20 -18.89
C ALA A 37 16.04 9.03 -17.53
N ASP A 38 15.61 9.79 -16.51
CA ASP A 38 16.30 9.85 -15.22
C ASP A 38 15.91 8.70 -14.26
N THR A 39 14.66 8.25 -14.30
CA THR A 39 14.18 7.10 -13.51
C THR A 39 14.73 5.79 -14.07
N LEU A 40 14.85 5.71 -15.40
CA LEU A 40 15.54 4.61 -16.07
C LEU A 40 17.04 4.62 -15.74
N GLY A 41 17.65 5.81 -15.63
CA GLY A 41 19.05 5.98 -15.21
C GLY A 41 19.34 5.45 -13.80
N ALA A 42 18.50 5.76 -12.82
CA ALA A 42 18.68 5.25 -11.44
C ALA A 42 18.50 3.73 -11.33
N LEU A 43 17.53 3.16 -12.05
CA LEU A 43 17.34 1.70 -12.14
C LEU A 43 18.48 1.02 -12.91
N LEU A 44 19.06 1.69 -13.92
CA LEU A 44 20.26 1.25 -14.61
C LEU A 44 21.47 1.28 -13.67
N ASP A 45 21.66 2.32 -12.86
CA ASP A 45 22.79 2.44 -11.93
C ASP A 45 22.73 1.41 -10.80
N GLU A 46 21.54 1.12 -10.27
CA GLU A 46 21.36 0.08 -9.26
C GLU A 46 21.49 -1.33 -9.88
N GLY A 47 21.02 -1.52 -11.11
CA GLY A 47 21.29 -2.71 -11.92
C GLY A 47 22.77 -2.88 -12.27
N ILE A 48 23.50 -1.77 -12.50
CA ILE A 48 24.94 -1.74 -12.76
C ILE A 48 25.71 -2.06 -11.48
N ASN A 49 25.33 -1.55 -10.33
CA ASN A 49 25.99 -1.87 -9.06
C ASN A 49 25.76 -3.34 -8.65
N LEU A 50 24.54 -3.85 -8.85
CA LEU A 50 24.25 -5.28 -8.72
C LEU A 50 25.07 -6.09 -9.73
N GLY A 51 25.15 -5.62 -10.97
CA GLY A 51 25.99 -6.19 -12.04
C GLY A 51 27.48 -6.19 -11.70
N ILE A 52 28.01 -5.12 -11.12
CA ILE A 52 29.40 -4.98 -10.68
C ILE A 52 29.69 -5.94 -9.52
N GLY A 53 28.77 -6.06 -8.56
CA GLY A 53 28.88 -7.05 -7.48
C GLY A 53 28.83 -8.50 -8.00
N ILE A 54 27.99 -8.77 -9.00
CA ILE A 54 27.95 -10.05 -9.72
C ILE A 54 29.29 -10.31 -10.42
N LEU A 55 29.83 -9.31 -11.12
CA LEU A 55 31.12 -9.38 -11.84
C LEU A 55 32.32 -9.51 -10.90
N ARG A 56 32.24 -8.96 -9.68
CA ARG A 56 33.26 -9.10 -8.62
C ARG A 56 33.15 -10.40 -7.83
N GLY A 57 32.13 -11.20 -8.12
CA GLY A 57 31.88 -12.48 -7.44
C GLY A 57 31.34 -12.35 -6.01
N GLU A 58 30.96 -11.14 -5.60
CA GLU A 58 30.49 -10.83 -4.24
C GLU A 58 29.14 -11.48 -3.92
N TYR A 59 28.43 -11.94 -4.95
CA TYR A 59 27.12 -12.60 -4.83
C TYR A 59 27.08 -14.01 -5.44
N GLN A 60 28.24 -14.65 -5.65
CA GLN A 60 28.34 -15.95 -6.35
C GLN A 60 27.45 -17.03 -5.70
N GLU A 61 27.39 -17.09 -4.38
CA GLU A 61 26.57 -18.10 -3.71
C GLU A 61 25.07 -17.79 -3.78
N GLN A 62 24.69 -16.51 -3.78
CA GLN A 62 23.31 -16.05 -3.94
C GLN A 62 22.81 -16.32 -5.37
N ILE A 63 23.65 -16.04 -6.37
CA ILE A 63 23.40 -16.33 -7.78
C ILE A 63 23.30 -17.83 -8.00
N GLU A 64 24.19 -18.62 -7.40
CA GLU A 64 24.15 -20.08 -7.51
C GLU A 64 22.92 -20.67 -6.82
N ALA A 65 22.51 -20.12 -5.67
CA ALA A 65 21.26 -20.49 -5.01
C ALA A 65 20.03 -20.13 -5.84
N LEU A 66 20.05 -19.00 -6.56
CA LEU A 66 19.00 -18.64 -7.53
C LEU A 66 18.98 -19.60 -8.72
N ARG A 67 20.16 -19.90 -9.28
CA ARG A 67 20.32 -20.78 -10.45
C ARG A 67 19.87 -22.20 -10.18
N THR A 68 20.20 -22.72 -9.00
CA THR A 68 19.84 -24.08 -8.58
C THR A 68 18.45 -24.16 -7.96
N GLY A 69 17.78 -23.03 -7.76
CA GLY A 69 16.49 -22.98 -7.07
C GLY A 69 16.58 -23.43 -5.61
N ASP A 70 17.74 -23.28 -4.97
CA ASP A 70 17.97 -23.63 -3.57
C ASP A 70 17.22 -22.67 -2.65
N ARG A 71 15.96 -23.00 -2.42
CA ARG A 71 15.02 -22.22 -1.59
C ARG A 71 15.53 -22.04 -0.16
N GLN A 72 16.39 -22.93 0.34
CA GLN A 72 16.92 -22.88 1.70
C GLN A 72 18.07 -21.88 1.81
N LYS A 73 19.00 -21.84 0.85
CA LYS A 73 20.02 -20.78 0.79
C LYS A 73 19.41 -19.41 0.54
N LEU A 74 18.45 -19.32 -0.38
CA LEU A 74 17.66 -18.10 -0.60
C LEU A 74 16.90 -17.66 0.65
N ALA A 75 16.60 -18.59 1.56
CA ALA A 75 16.11 -18.27 2.90
C ALA A 75 17.15 -17.59 3.77
N GLY A 76 18.31 -18.22 3.87
CA GLY A 76 19.39 -17.77 4.74
C GLY A 76 19.86 -16.37 4.36
N TYR A 77 20.06 -16.08 3.08
CA TYR A 77 20.51 -14.75 2.62
C TYR A 77 19.52 -13.66 2.96
N ALA A 78 18.27 -13.98 2.76
CA ALA A 78 17.20 -13.10 3.07
C ALA A 78 16.99 -12.85 4.56
N ASP A 79 17.11 -13.88 5.40
CA ASP A 79 17.01 -13.76 6.85
C ASP A 79 18.23 -13.03 7.42
N ALA A 80 19.42 -13.22 6.84
CA ALA A 80 20.60 -12.43 7.14
C ALA A 80 20.44 -10.95 6.77
N LEU A 81 19.80 -10.67 5.63
CA LEU A 81 19.42 -9.31 5.24
C LEU A 81 18.36 -8.74 6.20
N VAL A 82 17.37 -9.53 6.64
CA VAL A 82 16.44 -9.15 7.74
C VAL A 82 17.21 -8.73 8.98
N ALA A 83 18.13 -9.58 9.43
CA ALA A 83 18.86 -9.35 10.66
C ALA A 83 19.70 -8.08 10.60
N LYS A 84 20.35 -7.80 9.46
CA LYS A 84 21.14 -6.57 9.25
C LYS A 84 20.30 -5.31 9.21
N LEU A 85 19.10 -5.36 8.64
CA LEU A 85 18.24 -4.18 8.50
C LEU A 85 17.33 -3.94 9.70
N ARG A 86 17.10 -4.93 10.56
CA ARG A 86 16.22 -4.82 11.73
C ARG A 86 16.56 -3.67 12.68
N PRO A 87 17.84 -3.38 13.04
CA PRO A 87 18.18 -2.25 13.91
C PRO A 87 17.96 -0.89 13.23
N LEU A 88 18.14 -0.82 11.91
CA LEU A 88 17.93 0.38 11.11
C LEU A 88 16.43 0.70 10.98
N ILE A 89 15.58 -0.32 10.96
CA ILE A 89 14.11 -0.20 10.93
C ILE A 89 13.54 0.15 12.32
N ALA A 90 14.20 -0.26 13.40
CA ALA A 90 13.73 -0.09 14.78
C ALA A 90 14.13 1.26 15.42
N THR A 91 14.85 2.12 14.71
CA THR A 91 15.20 3.45 15.21
C THR A 91 14.04 4.40 14.89
N PRO A 92 13.48 5.16 15.87
CA PRO A 92 12.51 6.22 15.57
C PRO A 92 13.18 7.22 14.63
N LEU A 93 12.82 7.17 13.35
CA LEU A 93 13.59 7.81 12.27
C LEU A 93 13.07 9.21 11.92
N VAL A 94 12.10 9.73 12.67
CA VAL A 94 11.36 10.91 12.27
C VAL A 94 11.33 11.89 13.44
N GLY A 95 12.11 12.97 13.34
CA GLY A 95 11.99 14.10 14.26
C GLY A 95 10.63 14.80 14.10
N ASP A 96 10.18 15.49 15.15
CA ASP A 96 8.84 16.14 15.23
C ASP A 96 8.48 16.99 14.01
N GLN A 97 9.47 17.58 13.31
CA GLN A 97 9.25 18.37 12.09
C GLN A 97 8.76 17.55 10.88
N VAL A 98 9.29 16.35 10.66
CA VAL A 98 8.82 15.49 9.56
C VAL A 98 7.46 14.87 9.92
N ALA A 99 7.23 14.59 11.20
CA ALA A 99 5.91 14.21 11.71
C ALA A 99 4.88 15.32 11.46
N GLN A 100 5.25 16.58 11.71
CA GLN A 100 4.39 17.74 11.45
C GLN A 100 4.11 17.91 9.95
N GLN A 101 5.13 17.81 9.09
CA GLN A 101 4.96 17.89 7.63
C GLN A 101 4.10 16.75 7.05
N LEU A 102 4.18 15.53 7.60
CA LEU A 102 3.33 14.40 7.19
C LEU A 102 1.84 14.63 7.49
N MET A 103 1.53 15.63 8.31
CA MET A 103 0.24 15.84 8.95
C MET A 103 -0.38 17.22 8.65
N GLU A 104 0.30 18.07 7.87
CA GLU A 104 -0.23 19.35 7.40
C GLU A 104 -1.38 19.14 6.38
N ASP A 105 -2.35 20.07 6.39
CA ASP A 105 -3.57 20.12 5.54
C ASP A 105 -4.72 19.14 5.84
N VAL A 106 -5.00 18.82 7.11
CA VAL A 106 -6.16 17.99 7.50
C VAL A 106 -7.38 18.87 7.84
N PRO A 107 -8.52 18.76 7.11
CA PRO A 107 -9.74 19.50 7.43
C PRO A 107 -10.30 19.10 8.80
N PRO A 108 -10.69 20.07 9.64
CA PRO A 108 -11.16 19.79 10.99
C PRO A 108 -12.67 19.52 10.97
N GLU A 109 -13.11 18.29 10.76
CA GLU A 109 -14.50 17.93 11.02
C GLU A 109 -14.64 16.42 11.12
N LEU A 110 -14.98 15.91 12.32
CA LEU A 110 -15.75 14.68 12.56
C LEU A 110 -15.84 14.40 14.08
N VAL A 111 -16.87 14.94 14.76
CA VAL A 111 -17.28 14.44 16.09
C VAL A 111 -18.80 14.52 16.25
N HIS A 112 -19.48 13.39 16.44
CA HIS A 112 -20.85 13.33 16.95
C HIS A 112 -21.05 12.15 17.91
N GLN A 113 -21.78 12.37 19.01
CA GLN A 113 -21.98 11.44 20.12
C GLN A 113 -23.10 10.42 19.80
N ALA A 114 -22.77 9.32 19.11
CA ALA A 114 -23.64 8.15 19.08
C ALA A 114 -23.12 7.10 20.09
N PRO A 115 -24.00 6.28 20.69
CA PRO A 115 -23.60 5.25 21.64
C PRO A 115 -22.81 4.12 20.95
N GLY A 116 -21.62 3.80 21.46
CA GLY A 116 -20.74 2.73 20.99
C GLY A 116 -19.53 3.21 20.19
N GLU A 117 -18.44 2.42 20.20
CA GLU A 117 -17.20 2.77 19.49
C GLU A 117 -17.44 2.93 17.97
N PRO A 118 -17.08 4.09 17.39
CA PRO A 118 -17.30 4.36 15.98
C PRO A 118 -16.48 3.44 15.07
N VAL A 119 -16.98 3.28 13.84
CA VAL A 119 -16.26 2.63 12.75
C VAL A 119 -15.91 3.69 11.71
N TYR A 120 -14.67 3.71 11.26
CA TYR A 120 -14.21 4.62 10.22
C TYR A 120 -14.16 3.86 8.89
N PHE A 121 -14.79 4.39 7.86
CA PHE A 121 -14.86 3.81 6.53
C PHE A 121 -14.07 4.65 5.53
N VAL A 122 -13.25 4.00 4.71
CA VAL A 122 -12.50 4.61 3.60
C VAL A 122 -12.93 3.93 2.30
N ASN A 123 -13.53 4.71 1.40
CA ASN A 123 -14.03 4.18 0.13
C ASN A 123 -12.91 3.86 -0.88
N GLY A 124 -13.26 3.07 -1.89
CA GLY A 124 -12.37 2.79 -3.02
C GLY A 124 -12.29 3.93 -4.02
N MET A 125 -11.40 3.79 -5.01
CA MET A 125 -11.35 4.68 -6.18
C MET A 125 -12.68 4.64 -6.96
N PHE A 126 -12.88 5.59 -7.86
CA PHE A 126 -14.05 5.65 -8.77
C PHE A 126 -15.41 5.63 -8.05
N THR A 127 -15.43 6.01 -6.77
CA THR A 127 -16.63 6.04 -5.94
C THR A 127 -17.01 7.49 -5.72
N SER A 128 -18.20 7.89 -6.18
CA SER A 128 -18.68 9.26 -5.93
C SER A 128 -18.95 9.48 -4.44
N HIS A 129 -18.92 10.74 -4.00
CA HIS A 129 -19.20 11.07 -2.60
C HIS A 129 -20.56 10.57 -2.13
N GLU A 130 -21.59 10.65 -2.98
CA GLU A 130 -22.93 10.13 -2.66
C GLU A 130 -22.92 8.62 -2.45
N VAL A 131 -22.25 7.87 -3.35
CA VAL A 131 -22.14 6.41 -3.23
C VAL A 131 -21.34 6.04 -1.97
N ALA A 132 -20.21 6.70 -1.71
CA ALA A 132 -19.40 6.47 -0.51
C ALA A 132 -20.18 6.75 0.79
N ARG A 133 -20.99 7.80 0.81
CA ARG A 133 -21.89 8.09 1.94
C ARG A 133 -22.96 7.03 2.12
N GLN A 134 -23.51 6.52 1.03
CA GLN A 134 -24.48 5.43 1.08
C GLN A 134 -23.84 4.13 1.59
N GLU A 135 -22.63 3.79 1.11
CA GLU A 135 -21.77 2.70 1.63
C GLU A 135 -21.56 2.76 3.14
N ALA A 136 -21.16 3.92 3.66
CA ALA A 136 -21.01 4.13 5.09
C ALA A 136 -22.33 3.92 5.86
N ARG A 137 -23.45 4.42 5.33
CA ARG A 137 -24.78 4.28 5.96
C ARG A 137 -25.25 2.84 6.01
N ASP A 138 -25.09 2.07 4.94
CA ASP A 138 -25.55 0.68 4.94
C ASP A 138 -24.60 -0.21 5.76
N LEU A 139 -23.31 0.15 5.86
CA LEU A 139 -22.41 -0.42 6.86
C LEU A 139 -22.93 -0.20 8.28
N ALA A 140 -23.34 1.02 8.62
CA ALA A 140 -23.89 1.32 9.95
C ALA A 140 -25.15 0.48 10.25
N LYS A 141 -26.08 0.40 9.29
CA LYS A 141 -27.28 -0.45 9.42
C LYS A 141 -26.93 -1.92 9.62
N ARG A 142 -25.97 -2.44 8.84
CA ARG A 142 -25.52 -3.85 8.91
C ARG A 142 -24.93 -4.22 10.26
N LEU A 143 -24.25 -3.28 10.90
CA LEU A 143 -23.67 -3.43 12.24
C LEU A 143 -24.71 -3.27 13.36
N GLY A 144 -26.00 -3.30 13.03
CA GLY A 144 -27.11 -3.25 13.99
C GLY A 144 -27.58 -1.84 14.33
N GLY A 145 -27.19 -0.81 13.56
CA GLY A 145 -27.65 0.58 13.71
C GLY A 145 -27.16 1.30 14.97
N GLY A 146 -26.59 0.59 15.94
CA GLY A 146 -26.04 1.19 17.17
C GLY A 146 -24.70 1.87 16.96
N ARG A 147 -23.82 1.33 16.12
CA ARG A 147 -22.47 1.88 15.91
C ARG A 147 -22.46 2.94 14.81
N PRO A 148 -22.00 4.18 15.08
CA PRO A 148 -21.82 5.18 14.03
C PRO A 148 -20.73 4.73 13.06
N VAL A 149 -20.94 5.01 11.78
CA VAL A 149 -19.91 4.85 10.73
C VAL A 149 -19.56 6.22 10.16
N TYR A 150 -18.31 6.64 10.33
CA TYR A 150 -17.78 7.87 9.75
C TYR A 150 -17.07 7.58 8.43
N LEU A 151 -17.09 8.53 7.51
CA LEU A 151 -16.49 8.40 6.18
C LEU A 151 -15.25 9.28 6.10
N PHE A 152 -14.08 8.67 5.85
CA PHE A 152 -12.94 9.35 5.23
C PHE A 152 -13.10 9.20 3.72
N TYR A 153 -13.58 10.26 3.08
CA TYR A 153 -13.83 10.23 1.65
C TYR A 153 -12.51 10.29 0.88
N ASN A 154 -12.20 9.21 0.17
CA ASN A 154 -11.17 9.19 -0.87
C ASN A 154 -11.78 9.78 -2.14
N ALA A 155 -11.44 11.04 -2.43
CA ALA A 155 -11.94 11.71 -3.61
C ALA A 155 -11.40 11.01 -4.86
N GLY A 156 -12.32 10.45 -5.63
CA GLY A 156 -12.02 9.85 -6.94
C GLY A 156 -13.05 10.27 -7.97
N THR A 157 -12.74 10.03 -9.23
CA THR A 157 -13.57 10.40 -10.37
C THR A 157 -14.07 9.16 -11.08
N ASP A 158 -15.39 9.07 -11.31
CA ASP A 158 -15.94 7.98 -12.11
C ASP A 158 -15.33 8.06 -13.53
N PRO A 159 -14.69 6.99 -14.05
CA PRO A 159 -14.07 6.98 -15.37
C PRO A 159 -15.07 7.24 -16.50
N ARG A 160 -16.37 7.05 -16.26
CA ARG A 160 -17.43 7.37 -17.21
C ARG A 160 -17.75 8.87 -17.28
N VAL A 161 -17.41 9.61 -16.22
CA VAL A 161 -17.63 11.06 -16.10
C VAL A 161 -16.41 11.82 -16.61
N ASP A 162 -15.22 11.47 -16.12
CA ASP A 162 -13.96 12.06 -16.60
C ASP A 162 -12.84 11.01 -16.64
N PRO A 163 -12.55 10.44 -17.83
CA PRO A 163 -11.49 9.45 -18.00
C PRO A 163 -10.09 9.97 -17.66
N LYS A 164 -9.82 11.28 -17.80
CA LYS A 164 -8.49 11.84 -17.53
C LYS A 164 -8.23 11.89 -16.03
N LEU A 165 -9.21 12.36 -15.26
CA LEU A 165 -9.11 12.35 -13.80
C LEU A 165 -9.08 10.92 -13.26
N ALA A 166 -9.83 10.00 -13.85
CA ALA A 166 -9.75 8.58 -13.48
C ALA A 166 -8.36 7.96 -13.75
N ALA A 167 -7.65 8.40 -14.78
CA ALA A 167 -6.26 7.98 -15.00
C ALA A 167 -5.33 8.50 -13.89
N ALA A 168 -5.56 9.70 -13.38
CA ALA A 168 -4.83 10.24 -12.22
C ALA A 168 -5.11 9.43 -10.95
N ASP A 169 -6.35 8.97 -10.73
CA ASP A 169 -6.68 8.10 -9.59
C ASP A 169 -5.95 6.75 -9.66
N LEU A 170 -5.79 6.18 -10.87
CA LEU A 170 -5.02 4.95 -11.08
C LEU A 170 -3.52 5.16 -10.83
N ASP A 171 -2.97 6.28 -11.26
CA ASP A 171 -1.59 6.67 -10.98
C ASP A 171 -1.36 6.85 -9.47
N GLU A 172 -2.28 7.54 -8.77
CA GLU A 172 -2.24 7.69 -7.32
C GLU A 172 -2.34 6.34 -6.61
N THR A 173 -3.23 5.46 -7.07
CA THR A 173 -3.35 4.08 -6.57
C THR A 173 -2.04 3.31 -6.70
N TYR A 174 -1.39 3.42 -7.86
CA TYR A 174 -0.10 2.79 -8.09
C TYR A 174 0.94 3.33 -7.10
N LYS A 175 1.06 4.66 -6.99
CA LYS A 175 1.95 5.32 -6.03
C LYS A 175 1.68 4.89 -4.59
N ASP A 176 0.41 4.86 -4.17
CA ASP A 176 -0.02 4.38 -2.86
C ASP A 176 0.50 2.96 -2.58
N ARG A 177 0.43 2.06 -3.57
CA ARG A 177 0.92 0.70 -3.40
C ARG A 177 2.44 0.66 -3.19
N VAL A 178 3.19 1.35 -4.04
CA VAL A 178 4.67 1.26 -4.08
C VAL A 178 5.38 2.20 -3.11
N TRP A 179 4.69 3.18 -2.52
CA TRP A 179 5.28 4.19 -1.64
C TRP A 179 6.12 3.59 -0.48
N PRO A 180 5.66 2.55 0.26
CA PRO A 180 6.51 1.95 1.29
C PRO A 180 7.79 1.31 0.76
N VAL A 181 7.78 0.81 -0.49
CA VAL A 181 8.98 0.26 -1.15
C VAL A 181 9.97 1.38 -1.45
N TYR A 182 9.49 2.50 -1.98
CA TYR A 182 10.34 3.67 -2.22
C TYR A 182 10.95 4.19 -0.91
N LEU A 183 10.15 4.35 0.14
CA LEU A 183 10.67 4.81 1.42
C LEU A 183 11.69 3.84 2.01
N HIS A 184 11.46 2.53 1.90
CA HIS A 184 12.42 1.53 2.35
C HIS A 184 13.75 1.60 1.59
N GLY A 185 13.71 1.78 0.26
CA GLY A 185 14.92 1.97 -0.55
C GLY A 185 15.74 3.20 -0.11
N LEU A 186 15.06 4.31 0.18
CA LEU A 186 15.71 5.51 0.73
C LEU A 186 16.39 5.25 2.07
N MET A 187 15.71 4.53 2.98
CA MET A 187 16.22 4.25 4.32
C MET A 187 17.38 3.24 4.35
N THR A 188 17.58 2.46 3.29
CA THR A 188 18.53 1.32 3.29
C THR A 188 19.80 1.52 2.46
N GLY A 189 19.97 2.68 1.79
CA GLY A 189 21.31 3.21 1.50
C GLY A 189 21.86 3.12 0.07
N GLY A 190 21.02 3.07 -0.97
CA GLY A 190 21.48 3.24 -2.37
C GLY A 190 21.64 4.72 -2.78
N SER A 191 22.86 5.27 -2.75
CA SER A 191 23.23 6.64 -3.18
C SER A 191 22.40 7.80 -2.59
N TYR A 192 22.53 7.95 -1.27
CA TYR A 192 21.82 8.86 -0.37
C TYR A 192 21.71 10.35 -0.80
N LYS A 193 22.65 10.87 -1.59
CA LYS A 193 22.72 12.32 -1.88
C LYS A 193 21.81 12.75 -3.03
N ALA A 194 21.79 11.98 -4.13
CA ALA A 194 21.00 12.33 -5.31
C ALA A 194 19.49 12.09 -5.11
N ALA A 195 19.13 11.05 -4.35
CA ALA A 195 17.74 10.75 -4.01
C ALA A 195 17.17 11.76 -2.99
N ALA A 196 17.95 12.12 -1.96
CA ALA A 196 17.57 13.17 -1.02
C ALA A 196 17.49 14.54 -1.70
N GLU A 197 18.48 14.93 -2.51
CA GLU A 197 18.47 16.21 -3.24
C GLU A 197 17.34 16.30 -4.28
N LYS A 198 16.91 15.20 -4.94
CA LYS A 198 15.71 15.21 -5.80
C LYS A 198 14.38 15.19 -5.01
N MET A 199 14.34 14.56 -3.83
CA MET A 199 13.10 14.47 -3.03
C MET A 199 12.82 15.71 -2.18
N PHE A 200 13.84 16.37 -1.64
CA PHE A 200 13.64 17.64 -0.94
C PHE A 200 13.18 18.77 -1.87
N PHE A 201 13.35 18.63 -3.20
CA PHE A 201 13.03 19.68 -4.17
C PHE A 201 12.02 19.27 -5.27
N GLY A 202 11.52 18.04 -5.34
CA GLY A 202 10.65 17.63 -6.47
C GLY A 202 9.66 16.47 -6.28
N VAL A 203 9.83 15.58 -5.30
CA VAL A 203 8.86 14.51 -5.02
C VAL A 203 8.68 14.42 -3.52
N SER A 204 7.50 14.84 -3.06
CA SER A 204 7.11 14.82 -1.66
C SER A 204 7.45 13.45 -1.02
N VAL A 205 8.39 13.45 -0.07
CA VAL A 205 8.61 12.34 0.87
C VAL A 205 7.31 11.97 1.58
N LEU A 206 6.42 12.95 1.71
CA LEU A 206 5.10 12.81 2.28
C LEU A 206 4.21 12.03 1.32
N GLN A 207 3.46 11.10 1.88
CA GLN A 207 2.38 10.42 1.18
C GLN A 207 1.50 11.44 0.47
N HIS A 208 1.39 11.35 -0.86
CA HIS A 208 0.73 12.34 -1.70
C HIS A 208 -0.80 12.31 -1.55
N ASN A 209 -1.37 11.14 -1.26
CA ASN A 209 -2.79 10.97 -1.08
C ASN A 209 -3.29 11.74 0.17
N PRO A 210 -4.14 12.78 0.00
CA PRO A 210 -4.63 13.59 1.11
C PRO A 210 -5.46 12.78 2.11
N THR A 211 -6.24 11.81 1.66
CA THR A 211 -7.03 10.94 2.54
C THR A 211 -6.12 10.07 3.40
N THR A 212 -4.98 9.62 2.87
CA THR A 212 -3.99 8.91 3.71
C THR A 212 -3.44 9.80 4.82
N ARG A 213 -3.13 11.08 4.52
CA ARG A 213 -2.68 12.04 5.55
C ARG A 213 -3.77 12.28 6.60
N GLN A 214 -5.03 12.42 6.18
CA GLN A 214 -6.17 12.55 7.10
C GLN A 214 -6.31 11.35 8.04
N VAL A 215 -6.27 10.13 7.49
CA VAL A 215 -6.36 8.90 8.30
C VAL A 215 -5.16 8.78 9.24
N ALA A 216 -3.94 9.09 8.77
CA ALA A 216 -2.75 9.07 9.62
C ALA A 216 -2.86 10.09 10.77
N HIS A 217 -3.24 11.33 10.47
CA HIS A 217 -3.46 12.38 11.46
C HIS A 217 -4.49 11.98 12.50
N PHE A 218 -5.64 11.50 12.04
CA PHE A 218 -6.69 11.01 12.92
C PHE A 218 -6.17 9.92 13.87
N LEU A 219 -5.50 8.90 13.34
CA LEU A 219 -5.00 7.79 14.16
C LEU A 219 -3.88 8.22 15.12
N TYR A 220 -3.01 9.14 14.71
CA TYR A 220 -1.90 9.61 15.54
C TYR A 220 -2.37 10.40 16.77
N HIS A 221 -3.43 11.19 16.59
CA HIS A 221 -4.06 11.98 17.65
C HIS A 221 -5.22 11.28 18.35
N HIS A 222 -5.59 10.07 17.91
CA HIS A 222 -6.64 9.30 18.57
C HIS A 222 -6.17 8.91 19.99
N PRO A 223 -7.05 8.99 21.01
CA PRO A 223 -6.73 8.42 22.32
C PRO A 223 -6.36 6.93 22.20
N GLU A 224 -5.68 6.36 23.19
CA GLU A 224 -5.29 4.94 23.22
C GLU A 224 -6.48 3.96 23.39
N SER A 225 -7.68 4.33 22.93
CA SER A 225 -8.82 3.44 22.76
C SER A 225 -8.74 2.68 21.43
N CYS A 226 -9.49 1.58 21.33
CA CYS A 226 -9.49 0.77 20.12
C CYS A 226 -10.19 1.51 18.96
N VAL A 227 -9.59 1.49 17.77
CA VAL A 227 -10.11 2.11 16.56
C VAL A 227 -10.51 1.04 15.56
N SER A 228 -11.78 1.04 15.17
CA SER A 228 -12.28 0.17 14.09
C SER A 228 -12.24 0.90 12.76
N ILE A 229 -11.48 0.40 11.79
CA ILE A 229 -11.38 0.99 10.45
C ILE A 229 -11.65 -0.06 9.36
N VAL A 230 -12.41 0.34 8.35
CA VAL A 230 -12.78 -0.46 7.18
C VAL A 230 -12.30 0.27 5.93
N GLY A 231 -11.40 -0.33 5.17
CA GLY A 231 -10.90 0.24 3.92
C GLY A 231 -11.23 -0.65 2.74
N TYR A 232 -11.97 -0.15 1.76
CA TYR A 232 -12.33 -0.90 0.56
C TYR A 232 -11.41 -0.56 -0.62
N SER A 233 -10.91 -1.57 -1.36
CA SER A 233 -10.13 -1.35 -2.60
C SER A 233 -8.91 -0.44 -2.35
N GLN A 234 -8.77 0.68 -3.07
CA GLN A 234 -7.76 1.72 -2.79
C GLN A 234 -7.84 2.27 -1.37
N GLY A 235 -9.04 2.40 -0.80
CA GLY A 235 -9.24 2.78 0.60
C GLY A 235 -8.50 1.85 1.57
N ALA A 236 -8.34 0.57 1.22
CA ALA A 236 -7.55 -0.37 2.00
C ALA A 236 -6.03 -0.07 1.94
N MET A 237 -5.53 0.41 0.79
CA MET A 237 -4.14 0.86 0.65
C MET A 237 -3.89 2.18 1.38
N ILE A 238 -4.85 3.10 1.33
CA ILE A 238 -4.85 4.36 2.09
C ILE A 238 -4.70 4.06 3.58
N VAL A 239 -5.54 3.18 4.12
CA VAL A 239 -5.44 2.75 5.52
C VAL A 239 -4.09 2.10 5.79
N ARG A 240 -3.63 1.16 4.95
CA ARG A 240 -2.31 0.53 5.10
C ARG A 240 -1.19 1.57 5.15
N ASN A 241 -1.20 2.55 4.27
CA ASN A 241 -0.18 3.60 4.21
C ASN A 241 -0.24 4.51 5.43
N ALA A 242 -1.44 4.83 5.94
CA ALA A 242 -1.58 5.57 7.20
C ALA A 242 -1.00 4.78 8.39
N LEU A 243 -1.28 3.48 8.48
CA LEU A 243 -0.69 2.62 9.51
C LEU A 243 0.83 2.54 9.39
N TYR A 244 1.36 2.48 8.16
CA TYR A 244 2.79 2.53 7.89
C TYR A 244 3.40 3.84 8.38
N THR A 245 2.78 4.98 8.07
CA THR A 245 3.17 6.29 8.60
C THR A 245 3.23 6.29 10.12
N LEU A 246 2.21 5.75 10.81
CA LEU A 246 2.23 5.65 12.28
C LEU A 246 3.40 4.81 12.80
N ALA A 247 3.72 3.67 12.17
CA ALA A 247 4.86 2.86 12.57
C ALA A 247 6.19 3.62 12.45
N LEU A 248 6.39 4.38 11.37
CA LEU A 248 7.57 5.23 11.19
C LEU A 248 7.67 6.32 12.26
N LEU A 249 6.53 6.82 12.74
CA LEU A 249 6.41 7.78 13.84
C LEU A 249 6.49 7.13 15.23
N GLY A 250 6.92 5.87 15.34
CA GLY A 250 7.08 5.18 16.61
C GLY A 250 5.77 4.70 17.26
N LYS A 251 4.65 4.76 16.55
CA LYS A 251 3.31 4.32 17.02
C LYS A 251 2.99 2.87 16.60
N GLU A 252 3.99 2.05 16.29
CA GLU A 252 3.77 0.66 15.87
C GLU A 252 3.01 -0.16 16.94
N LYS A 253 3.34 0.03 18.23
CA LYS A 253 2.62 -0.63 19.33
C LYS A 253 1.13 -0.26 19.33
N PHE A 254 0.82 1.04 19.18
CA PHE A 254 -0.55 1.52 19.09
C PHE A 254 -1.28 0.86 17.92
N VAL A 255 -0.67 0.83 16.72
CA VAL A 255 -1.26 0.18 15.54
C VAL A 255 -1.55 -1.32 15.80
N ASN A 256 -0.64 -2.01 16.48
CA ASN A 256 -0.79 -3.44 16.73
C ASN A 256 -1.91 -3.74 17.74
N GLU A 257 -1.95 -3.00 18.84
CA GLU A 257 -2.81 -3.29 19.99
C GLU A 257 -4.18 -2.60 19.93
N HIS A 258 -4.27 -1.44 19.27
CA HIS A 258 -5.44 -0.56 19.33
C HIS A 258 -6.11 -0.32 17.98
N VAL A 259 -5.68 -0.96 16.89
CA VAL A 259 -6.38 -0.85 15.60
C VAL A 259 -7.01 -2.19 15.22
N ALA A 260 -8.29 -2.16 14.86
CA ALA A 260 -8.98 -3.23 14.18
C ALA A 260 -9.21 -2.83 12.71
N PHE A 261 -8.56 -3.51 11.78
CA PHE A 261 -8.61 -3.17 10.35
C PHE A 261 -9.27 -4.28 9.53
N VAL A 262 -10.40 -3.95 8.89
CA VAL A 262 -11.09 -4.81 7.92
C VAL A 262 -10.84 -4.28 6.50
N ALA A 263 -10.29 -5.11 5.63
CA ALA A 263 -9.81 -4.72 4.31
C ALA A 263 -10.52 -5.51 3.18
N PRO A 264 -11.78 -5.20 2.86
CA PRO A 264 -12.48 -5.79 1.73
C PRO A 264 -11.88 -5.38 0.38
N GLY A 265 -11.74 -6.35 -0.52
CA GLY A 265 -11.21 -6.10 -1.87
C GLY A 265 -9.76 -5.62 -1.89
N LEU A 266 -8.98 -5.96 -0.85
CA LEU A 266 -7.62 -5.47 -0.64
C LEU A 266 -6.69 -5.82 -1.84
N PRO A 267 -6.19 -4.82 -2.59
CA PRO A 267 -5.28 -5.03 -3.72
C PRO A 267 -3.81 -5.20 -3.29
N LEU A 268 -3.58 -5.81 -2.12
CA LEU A 268 -2.26 -6.04 -1.55
C LEU A 268 -2.09 -7.50 -1.14
N ALA A 269 -0.93 -8.07 -1.46
CA ALA A 269 -0.52 -9.35 -0.91
C ALA A 269 -0.27 -9.23 0.60
N ASP A 270 -0.39 -10.35 1.33
CA ASP A 270 -0.18 -10.37 2.79
C ASP A 270 1.16 -9.78 3.22
N ARG A 271 2.18 -9.88 2.36
CA ARG A 271 3.52 -9.32 2.64
C ARG A 271 3.63 -7.81 2.47
N GLU A 272 2.66 -7.19 1.80
CA GLU A 272 2.60 -5.75 1.55
C GLU A 272 1.79 -5.03 2.63
N VAL A 273 1.05 -5.78 3.45
CA VAL A 273 0.36 -5.27 4.63
C VAL A 273 1.35 -5.25 5.78
N TRP A 274 1.97 -4.11 6.04
CA TRP A 274 2.77 -3.86 7.23
C TRP A 274 2.65 -2.37 7.61
N PRO A 275 2.59 -2.03 8.92
CA PRO A 275 2.40 -2.93 10.06
C PRO A 275 1.06 -3.68 9.99
N VAL A 276 0.98 -4.84 10.64
CA VAL A 276 -0.26 -5.65 10.69
C VAL A 276 -0.88 -5.48 12.07
N PRO A 277 -2.07 -4.88 12.18
CA PRO A 277 -2.80 -4.85 13.44
C PRO A 277 -3.11 -6.26 13.95
N LYS A 278 -3.12 -6.48 15.27
CA LYS A 278 -3.49 -7.78 15.86
C LYS A 278 -4.87 -8.23 15.39
N LYS A 279 -5.78 -7.29 15.18
CA LYS A 279 -7.14 -7.51 14.68
C LYS A 279 -7.24 -7.06 13.21
N PHE A 280 -6.61 -7.82 12.32
CA PHE A 280 -6.65 -7.59 10.88
C PHE A 280 -7.47 -8.67 10.16
N THR A 281 -8.39 -8.25 9.29
CA THR A 281 -9.18 -9.16 8.43
C THR A 281 -9.19 -8.66 7.00
N ALA A 282 -8.53 -9.36 6.09
CA ALA A 282 -8.68 -9.13 4.66
C ALA A 282 -9.86 -9.97 4.12
N LEU A 283 -10.82 -9.31 3.46
CA LEU A 283 -11.95 -9.98 2.84
C LEU A 283 -11.78 -9.99 1.32
N ALA A 284 -12.00 -11.14 0.70
CA ALA A 284 -11.97 -11.30 -0.74
C ALA A 284 -13.21 -12.07 -1.19
N ASP A 285 -14.00 -11.48 -2.09
CA ASP A 285 -15.08 -12.19 -2.75
C ASP A 285 -14.52 -13.04 -3.91
N PRO A 286 -14.93 -14.31 -4.08
CA PRO A 286 -14.48 -15.17 -5.18
C PRO A 286 -14.68 -14.60 -6.59
N LYS A 287 -15.61 -13.65 -6.75
CA LYS A 287 -15.91 -12.99 -8.02
C LYS A 287 -15.12 -11.69 -8.21
N ASP A 288 -14.32 -11.29 -7.22
CA ASP A 288 -13.53 -10.07 -7.28
C ASP A 288 -12.15 -10.33 -7.91
N PRO A 289 -11.89 -9.84 -9.13
CA PRO A 289 -10.60 -10.08 -9.79
C PRO A 289 -9.44 -9.35 -9.10
N ILE A 290 -9.69 -8.28 -8.35
CA ILE A 290 -8.63 -7.44 -7.77
C ILE A 290 -7.86 -8.15 -6.65
N PRO A 291 -8.48 -8.63 -5.55
CA PRO A 291 -7.75 -9.36 -4.52
C PRO A 291 -7.19 -10.70 -5.04
N ALA A 292 -7.80 -11.31 -6.06
CA ALA A 292 -7.31 -12.54 -6.67
C ALA A 292 -6.01 -12.31 -7.47
N ILE A 293 -6.00 -11.34 -8.39
CA ILE A 293 -4.88 -11.11 -9.31
C ILE A 293 -3.81 -10.24 -8.67
N ILE A 294 -4.21 -9.12 -8.07
CA ILE A 294 -3.30 -8.09 -7.56
C ILE A 294 -2.88 -8.45 -6.13
N GLY A 295 -3.85 -8.85 -5.31
CA GLY A 295 -3.63 -9.26 -3.92
C GLY A 295 -3.10 -10.68 -3.76
N LEU A 296 -3.18 -11.53 -4.80
CA LEU A 296 -2.76 -12.94 -4.74
C LEU A 296 -3.45 -13.73 -3.60
N ARG A 297 -4.69 -13.37 -3.24
CA ARG A 297 -5.41 -13.92 -2.08
C ARG A 297 -6.27 -15.14 -2.39
N GLN A 298 -6.54 -15.44 -3.65
CA GLN A 298 -7.44 -16.53 -4.04
C GLN A 298 -6.96 -17.28 -5.30
N PRO A 299 -7.30 -18.58 -5.43
CA PRO A 299 -7.09 -19.33 -6.66
C PRO A 299 -7.89 -18.69 -7.80
N THR A 300 -7.22 -18.40 -8.91
CA THR A 300 -7.81 -17.77 -10.08
C THR A 300 -8.68 -18.76 -10.87
N THR A 301 -9.94 -18.95 -10.51
CA THR A 301 -10.91 -19.64 -11.37
C THR A 301 -11.91 -18.64 -11.95
N GLY A 302 -11.97 -18.51 -13.27
CA GLY A 302 -13.01 -17.73 -13.97
C GLY A 302 -12.79 -16.23 -14.10
N TRP A 303 -11.69 -15.65 -13.61
CA TRP A 303 -11.48 -14.19 -13.66
C TRP A 303 -11.42 -13.59 -15.06
N ARG A 304 -11.06 -14.37 -16.09
CA ARG A 304 -11.05 -13.90 -17.49
C ARG A 304 -12.46 -13.53 -17.98
N GLU A 305 -13.49 -14.09 -17.36
CA GLU A 305 -14.90 -13.83 -17.68
C GLU A 305 -15.47 -12.68 -16.82
N LEU A 306 -14.78 -12.31 -15.74
CA LEU A 306 -15.20 -11.29 -14.79
C LEU A 306 -14.45 -9.98 -15.10
N GLY A 307 -15.09 -9.11 -15.87
CA GLY A 307 -14.54 -7.77 -16.14
C GLY A 307 -14.34 -6.94 -14.86
N LEU A 308 -13.50 -5.90 -14.93
CA LEU A 308 -13.24 -4.97 -13.81
C LEU A 308 -14.50 -4.28 -13.25
N ALA A 309 -15.60 -4.26 -14.02
CA ALA A 309 -16.88 -3.70 -13.62
C ALA A 309 -17.45 -4.35 -12.34
N HIS A 310 -17.01 -5.57 -12.00
CA HIS A 310 -17.48 -6.28 -10.81
C HIS A 310 -16.80 -5.83 -9.51
N HIS A 311 -15.73 -5.04 -9.53
CA HIS A 311 -15.06 -4.59 -8.31
C HIS A 311 -15.83 -3.46 -7.59
N ARG A 312 -17.02 -3.78 -7.07
CA ARG A 312 -17.90 -2.84 -6.34
C ARG A 312 -18.26 -3.40 -4.98
N PHE A 313 -18.20 -2.52 -3.97
CA PHE A 313 -18.37 -2.89 -2.57
C PHE A 313 -19.69 -3.64 -2.31
N TYR A 314 -20.79 -3.15 -2.87
CA TYR A 314 -22.12 -3.76 -2.74
C TYR A 314 -22.34 -4.98 -3.62
N GLU A 315 -21.96 -4.89 -4.89
CA GLU A 315 -22.28 -5.93 -5.88
C GLU A 315 -21.57 -7.25 -5.55
N LEU A 316 -20.39 -7.16 -4.94
CA LEU A 316 -19.63 -8.30 -4.44
C LEU A 316 -20.02 -8.73 -3.02
N GLY A 317 -21.05 -8.12 -2.43
CA GLY A 317 -21.56 -8.54 -1.13
C GLY A 317 -20.58 -8.36 0.04
N TYR A 318 -19.52 -7.55 -0.10
CA TYR A 318 -18.53 -7.34 0.97
C TYR A 318 -19.17 -6.87 2.27
N LEU A 319 -20.21 -6.03 2.18
CA LEU A 319 -20.99 -5.58 3.32
C LEU A 319 -21.53 -6.74 4.19
N LYS A 320 -21.92 -7.87 3.57
CA LYS A 320 -22.42 -9.05 4.29
C LYS A 320 -21.30 -9.81 5.00
N LEU A 321 -20.08 -9.72 4.46
CA LEU A 321 -18.89 -10.40 4.97
C LEU A 321 -18.28 -9.71 6.18
N ILE A 322 -18.49 -8.40 6.36
CA ILE A 322 -18.05 -7.66 7.53
C ILE A 322 -18.91 -8.07 8.74
N LYS A 323 -18.24 -8.51 9.82
CA LYS A 323 -18.91 -8.99 11.03
C LYS A 323 -18.43 -8.22 12.28
N PRO A 324 -19.28 -8.06 13.31
CA PRO A 324 -18.91 -7.32 14.53
C PRO A 324 -17.63 -7.81 15.21
N GLU A 325 -17.37 -9.12 15.21
CA GLU A 325 -16.17 -9.70 15.84
C GLU A 325 -14.86 -9.31 15.14
N MET A 326 -14.92 -8.74 13.92
CA MET A 326 -13.75 -8.22 13.19
C MET A 326 -13.38 -6.79 13.63
N LEU A 327 -14.27 -6.11 14.35
CA LEU A 327 -14.14 -4.72 14.81
C LEU A 327 -13.81 -4.70 16.30
N CYS A 328 -13.30 -3.59 16.81
CA CYS A 328 -13.16 -3.38 18.26
C CYS A 328 -14.50 -3.64 18.97
N THR A 329 -14.39 -4.26 20.15
CA THR A 329 -15.50 -4.57 21.05
C THR A 329 -15.11 -4.01 22.41
N ASP A 330 -16.03 -3.25 23.02
CA ASP A 330 -15.93 -2.79 24.41
C ASP A 330 -15.70 -3.95 25.40
#